data_AF-A0A839RKI0-F1
#
_entry.id   AF-A0A839RKI0-F1
#
_cell.length_a   1.000
_cell.length_b   1.000
_cell.length_c   1.000
_cell.angle_alpha   90.00
_cell.angle_beta   90.00
_cell.angle_gamma   90.00
#
_symmetry.space_group_name_H-M   'P 1'
#
loop_
_entity.id
_entity.type
_entity.pdbx_description
1 polymer ?
#
loop_
_entity_poly.entity_id
_entity_poly.type
_entity_poly.pdbx_seq_one_letter_code
_entity_poly.pdbx_strand_id
1 'polypeptide(L)' 'MSTQYLEVHQTRSGDLSPYEEKLAGSLMEIFSRGTHDLAGVVDGLNRLGLTAPDGNTWTEANFRAEMKRLGE' A
#
# COMPACT_ATOMS: atom_id res chain seq x y z
N MET A 1 8.91 23.85 24.71
CA MET A 1 8.08 23.26 23.65
C MET A 1 7.43 22.04 24.24
N SER A 2 6.09 22.01 24.32
CA SER A 2 5.39 20.82 24.83
C SER A 2 5.42 19.75 23.74
N THR A 3 6.22 18.71 23.94
CA THR A 3 6.20 17.52 23.08
C THR A 3 4.82 16.89 23.21
N GLN A 4 4.01 16.94 22.15
CA GLN A 4 2.81 16.10 22.10
C GLN A 4 3.30 14.65 22.10
N TYR A 5 2.90 13.88 23.10
CA TYR A 5 3.19 12.46 23.15
C TYR A 5 2.37 11.77 22.05
N LEU A 6 3.05 11.31 20.99
CA LEU A 6 2.48 10.39 20.02
C LEU A 6 2.64 8.98 20.56
N GLU A 7 1.55 8.37 21.00
CA GLU A 7 1.51 6.94 21.28
C GLU A 7 1.34 6.18 19.95
N VAL A 8 2.43 5.59 19.46
CA VAL A 8 2.45 4.89 18.18
C VAL A 8 1.79 3.52 18.35
N HIS A 9 0.54 3.40 17.94
CA HIS A 9 -0.16 2.11 17.84
C HIS A 9 0.07 1.46 16.47
N GLN A 10 1.33 1.17 16.14
CA GLN A 10 1.68 0.42 14.92
C GLN A 10 2.16 -0.99 15.26
N THR A 11 1.64 -1.98 14.54
CA THR A 11 2.05 -3.40 14.65
C THR A 11 3.38 -3.68 13.94
N ARG A 12 3.82 -2.76 13.09
CA ARG A 12 4.99 -2.91 12.23
C ARG A 12 6.29 -2.70 13.01
N SER A 13 7.23 -3.63 12.84
CA SER A 13 8.59 -3.51 13.36
C SER A 13 9.54 -3.01 12.26
N GLY A 14 10.07 -1.80 12.39
CA GLY A 14 11.11 -1.26 11.49
C GLY A 14 10.64 -0.30 10.38
N ASP A 15 11.62 0.22 9.63
CA ASP A 15 11.40 1.22 8.56
C ASP A 15 10.78 0.61 7.30
N LEU A 16 10.12 1.43 6.48
CA LEU A 16 9.60 1.00 5.17
C LEU A 16 10.74 0.59 4.26
N SER A 17 10.62 -0.59 3.64
CA SER A 17 11.46 -0.91 2.50
C SER A 17 11.11 0.03 1.33
N PRO A 18 12.02 0.29 0.38
CA PRO A 18 11.72 1.12 -0.79
C PRO A 18 10.52 0.64 -1.60
N TYR A 19 10.26 -0.68 -1.60
CA TYR A 19 9.09 -1.27 -2.21
C TYR A 19 7.80 -0.86 -1.47
N GLU A 20 7.77 -0.97 -0.14
CA GLU A 20 6.60 -0.59 0.67
C GLU A 20 6.36 0.92 0.61
N GLU A 21 7.41 1.75 0.59
CA GLU A 21 7.28 3.20 0.39
C GLU A 21 6.62 3.54 -0.94
N LYS A 22 7.09 2.90 -2.03
CA LYS A 22 6.52 3.09 -3.36
C LYS A 22 5.05 2.64 -3.40
N LEU A 23 4.75 1.47 -2.86
CA LEU A 23 3.38 0.94 -2.82
C LEU A 23 2.46 1.86 -2.01
N ALA A 24 2.89 2.31 -0.84
CA ALA A 24 2.14 3.25 -0.01
C ALA A 24 1.89 4.57 -0.74
N GLY A 25 2.91 5.13 -1.42
CA GLY A 25 2.78 6.32 -2.25
C GLY A 25 1.73 6.17 -3.35
N SER A 26 1.77 5.06 -4.09
CA SER A 26 0.80 4.77 -5.14
C SER A 26 -0.62 4.58 -4.60
N LEU A 27 -0.77 3.90 -3.45
CA LEU A 27 -2.07 3.76 -2.80
C LEU A 27 -2.63 5.11 -2.35
N MET A 28 -1.81 5.97 -1.73
CA MET A 28 -2.22 7.33 -1.35
C MET A 28 -2.69 8.14 -2.57
N GLU A 29 -1.96 8.07 -3.69
CA GLU A 29 -2.38 8.72 -4.93
C GLU A 29 -3.74 8.20 -5.41
N ILE A 30 -3.95 6.89 -5.42
CA ILE A 30 -5.21 6.27 -5.86
C ILE A 30 -6.38 6.70 -4.96
N PHE A 31 -6.22 6.61 -3.64
CA PHE A 31 -7.24 7.02 -2.68
C PHE A 31 -7.55 8.52 -2.78
N SER A 32 -6.54 9.37 -3.02
CA SER A 32 -6.75 10.82 -3.18
C SER A 32 -7.68 11.19 -4.35
N ARG A 33 -7.86 10.28 -5.31
CA ARG A 33 -8.75 10.45 -6.47
C ARG A 33 -10.17 9.96 -6.22
N GLY A 34 -10.48 9.50 -5.00
CA GLY A 34 -11.82 9.06 -4.58
C GLY A 34 -12.11 7.57 -4.79
N THR A 35 -11.11 6.79 -5.21
CA THR A 35 -11.23 5.33 -5.32
C THR A 35 -11.21 4.68 -3.94
N HIS A 36 -12.21 3.87 -3.61
CA HIS A 36 -12.30 3.21 -2.29
C HIS A 36 -12.70 1.73 -2.35
N ASP A 37 -12.85 1.16 -3.55
CA ASP A 37 -13.08 -0.27 -3.74
C ASP A 37 -11.81 -0.98 -4.20
N LEU A 38 -11.79 -2.31 -4.03
CA LEU A 38 -10.61 -3.10 -4.37
C LEU A 38 -10.33 -3.12 -5.87
N ALA A 39 -11.37 -3.23 -6.70
CA ALA A 39 -11.23 -3.25 -8.15
C ALA A 39 -10.57 -1.96 -8.66
N GLY A 40 -11.03 -0.80 -8.19
CA GLY A 40 -10.45 0.48 -8.55
C GLY A 40 -9.03 0.66 -8.04
N VAL A 41 -8.67 0.09 -6.89
CA VAL A 41 -7.28 0.08 -6.40
C VAL A 41 -6.38 -0.71 -7.35
N VAL A 42 -6.78 -1.93 -7.72
CA VAL A 42 -6.03 -2.78 -8.65
C VAL A 42 -5.87 -2.10 -10.01
N ASP A 43 -6.95 -1.53 -10.55
CA ASP A 43 -6.93 -0.78 -11.81
C ASP A 43 -6.01 0.45 -11.73
N GLY A 44 -6.03 1.15 -10.59
CA GLY A 44 -5.17 2.29 -10.32
C GLY A 44 -3.69 1.90 -10.35
N LEU A 45 -3.31 0.83 -9.66
CA LEU A 45 -1.94 0.34 -9.62
C LEU A 45 -1.44 -0.05 -11.01
N ASN A 46 -2.28 -0.78 -11.77
CA ASN A 46 -1.95 -1.17 -13.14
C ASN A 46 -1.81 0.05 -14.08
N ARG A 47 -2.67 1.07 -13.92
CA ARG A 47 -2.59 2.31 -14.72
C ARG A 47 -1.34 3.13 -14.40
N LEU A 48 -0.87 3.10 -13.16
CA LEU A 48 0.39 3.70 -12.73
C LEU A 48 1.62 2.90 -13.19
N GLY A 49 1.42 1.75 -13.85
CA GLY A 49 2.50 0.90 -14.37
C GLY A 49 3.25 0.14 -13.28
N LEU A 50 2.65 -0.06 -12.10
CA LEU A 50 3.22 -0.89 -11.06
C LEU A 50 2.97 -2.36 -11.38
N THR A 51 4.02 -3.18 -11.22
CA THR A 51 3.92 -4.64 -11.23
C THR A 51 3.74 -5.14 -9.80
N ALA A 52 3.06 -6.28 -9.66
CA ALA A 52 3.02 -7.03 -8.42
C ALA A 52 4.43 -7.57 -8.08
N PRO A 53 4.67 -8.02 -6.82
CA PRO A 53 5.97 -8.54 -6.38
C PRO A 53 6.49 -9.71 -7.21
N ASP A 54 5.60 -10.47 -7.83
CA ASP A 54 5.90 -11.59 -8.72
C ASP A 54 6.22 -11.16 -10.16
N GLY A 55 6.20 -9.85 -10.44
CA GLY A 55 6.45 -9.26 -11.76
C GLY A 55 5.24 -9.25 -12.69
N ASN A 56 4.09 -9.81 -12.27
CA ASN A 56 2.86 -9.81 -13.06
C ASN A 56 2.05 -8.53 -12.86
N THR A 57 0.95 -8.41 -13.59
CA THR A 57 -0.05 -7.36 -13.34
C THR A 57 -0.75 -7.56 -12.00
N TRP A 58 -1.24 -6.47 -11.42
CA TRP A 58 -2.06 -6.56 -10.22
C TRP A 58 -3.42 -7.20 -10.54
N THR A 59 -3.84 -8.08 -9.65
CA THR A 59 -5.17 -8.69 -9.59
C THR A 59 -5.70 -8.54 -8.16
N GLU A 60 -7.00 -8.66 -7.95
CA GLU A 60 -7.55 -8.64 -6.58
C GLU A 60 -6.94 -9.73 -5.69
N ALA A 61 -6.64 -10.90 -6.27
CA ALA A 61 -6.09 -12.03 -5.55
C ALA A 61 -4.66 -11.78 -5.05
N ASN A 62 -3.75 -11.36 -5.93
CA ASN A 62 -2.37 -11.10 -5.53
C ASN A 62 -2.26 -9.82 -4.67
N PHE A 63 -3.14 -8.84 -4.84
CA PHE A 63 -3.25 -7.70 -3.93
C PHE A 63 -3.60 -8.13 -2.51
N ARG A 64 -4.66 -8.94 -2.34
CA ARG A 64 -5.04 -9.45 -1.00
C ARG A 64 -3.94 -10.29 -0.37
N ALA A 65 -3.28 -11.14 -1.16
CA ALA A 65 -2.16 -11.95 -0.68
C ALA A 65 -1.01 -11.07 -0.18
N GLU A 66 -0.69 -10.00 -0.90
CA GLU A 66 0.36 -9.07 -0.52
C GLU A 66 -0.02 -8.24 0.73
N MET A 67 -1.25 -7.72 0.80
CA MET A 67 -1.71 -7.00 1.98
C MET A 67 -1.71 -7.90 3.23
N LYS A 68 -2.01 -9.19 3.07
CA LYS A 68 -1.88 -10.17 4.15
C LYS A 68 -0.42 -10.33 4.59
N ARG A 69 0.50 -10.54 3.63
CA ARG A 69 1.94 -10.71 3.91
C ARG A 69 2.56 -9.49 4.59
N LEU A 70 2.13 -8.28 4.24
CA LEU A 70 2.60 -7.03 4.84
C LEU A 70 1.98 -6.75 6.23
N GLY A 71 0.86 -7.40 6.55
CA GLY A 71 0.18 -7.27 7.83
C GLY A 71 0.60 -8.30 8.88
N GLU A 72 1.43 -9.29 8.50
CA GLU A 72 2.11 -10.25 9.39
C GLU A 72 3.35 -9.61 10.05
#